data_AF-A0A8B3P2P1-F1
#
_entry.id   AF-A0A8B3P2P1-F1
#
_cell.length_a   1.000
_cell.length_b   1.000
_cell.length_c   1.000
_cell.angle_alpha   90.00
_cell.angle_beta   90.00
_cell.angle_gamma   90.00
#
_symmetry.space_group_name_H-M   'P 1'
#
loop_
_entity.id
_entity.type
_entity.pdbx_description
1 polymer ?
#
loop_
_entity_poly.entity_id
_entity_poly.type
_entity_poly.pdbx_seq_one_letter_code
_entity_poly.pdbx_strand_id
1 'polypeptide(L)' 'MVWIPGGTFLMEWDSHYPEEAPAHRVCVGGFWMEVSAVTNRDFECA' A
#
# COMPACT_ATOMS: atom_id res chain seq x y z
N MET A 1 2.18 -13.54 -4.46
CA MET A 1 3.11 -12.45 -4.14
C MET A 1 3.75 -11.85 -5.40
N VAL A 2 3.88 -10.53 -5.49
CA VAL A 2 4.57 -9.77 -6.56
C VAL A 2 5.53 -8.76 -5.93
N TRP A 3 6.72 -8.60 -6.53
CA TRP A 3 7.72 -7.64 -6.08
C TRP A 3 7.40 -6.24 -6.62
N ILE A 4 7.32 -5.27 -5.72
CA ILE A 4 7.17 -3.85 -6.06
C ILE A 4 8.51 -3.17 -5.78
N PRO A 5 9.16 -2.56 -6.79
CA PRO A 5 10.38 -1.82 -6.58
C PRO A 5 10.12 -0.59 -5.71
N GLY A 6 11.08 -0.27 -4.84
CA GLY A 6 11.01 0.95 -4.02
C GLY A 6 11.10 2.21 -4.87
N GLY A 7 10.65 3.32 -4.30
CA GLY A 7 10.61 4.60 -4.99
C GLY A 7 10.09 5.72 -4.11
N THR A 8 10.09 6.94 -4.67
CA THR A 8 9.46 8.11 -4.05
C THR A 8 8.12 8.35 -4.72
N PHE A 9 7.06 8.32 -3.92
CA PHE A 9 5.69 8.49 -4.38
C PHE A 9 5.06 9.72 -3.72
N LEU A 10 4.13 10.37 -4.41
CA LEU A 10 3.24 11.33 -3.76
C LEU A 10 2.11 10.52 -3.14
N MET A 11 2.05 10.50 -1.82
CA MET A 11 0.99 9.86 -1.06
C MET A 11 -0.01 10.92 -0.59
N GLU A 12 -1.27 10.49 -0.45
CA GLU A 12 -2.45 11.28 -0.09
C GLU A 12 -3.06 12.18 -1.19
N TRP A 13 -4.23 12.78 -0.90
CA TRP A 13 -4.96 13.69 -1.79
C TRP A 13 -5.52 14.91 -1.04
N ASP A 14 -5.06 16.10 -1.43
CA ASP A 14 -5.51 17.41 -0.89
C ASP A 14 -6.99 17.80 -1.08
N SER A 15 -7.82 17.05 -1.81
CA SER A 15 -9.14 17.54 -2.29
C SER A 15 -10.32 16.62 -1.98
N HIS A 16 -10.10 15.49 -1.32
CA HIS A 16 -11.19 14.57 -0.99
C HIS A 16 -11.57 14.65 0.49
N TYR A 17 -10.75 14.09 1.39
CA TYR A 17 -10.99 14.12 2.82
C TYR A 17 -9.92 14.96 3.54
N PRO A 18 -10.28 15.85 4.48
CA PRO A 18 -9.31 16.70 5.18
C PRO A 18 -8.23 15.92 5.94
N GLU A 19 -8.54 14.72 6.43
CA GLU A 19 -7.60 13.85 7.14
C GLU A 19 -6.57 13.17 6.23
N GLU A 20 -6.84 13.09 4.94
CA GLU A 20 -5.88 12.58 3.95
C GLU A 20 -4.90 13.70 3.58
N ALA A 21 -5.30 14.97 3.62
CA ALA A 21 -4.38 16.09 3.36
C ALA A 21 -3.33 16.27 4.48
N PRO A 22 -2.13 16.80 4.17
CA PRO A 22 -1.66 17.21 2.85
C PRO A 22 -0.88 16.13 2.09
N ALA A 23 -0.98 16.17 0.76
CA ALA A 23 -0.19 15.36 -0.14
C ALA A 23 1.31 15.67 0.03
N HIS A 24 2.09 14.62 0.25
CA HIS A 24 3.53 14.75 0.46
C HIS A 24 4.30 13.57 -0.11
N ARG A 25 5.60 13.80 -0.37
CA ARG A 25 6.47 12.78 -0.95
C ARG A 25 6.93 11.81 0.14
N VAL A 26 6.74 10.52 -0.11
CA VAL A 26 7.19 9.43 0.77
C VAL A 26 8.12 8.52 -0.01
N CYS A 27 9.24 8.14 0.62
CA CYS A 27 10.16 7.14 0.10
C CYS A 27 9.85 5.79 0.76
N VAL A 28 9.58 4.77 -0.05
CA VAL A 28 9.32 3.41 0.45
C VAL A 28 10.34 2.46 -0.18
N GLY A 29 10.85 1.53 0.61
CA GLY A 29 11.69 0.44 0.12
C GLY A 29 10.91 -0.51 -0.78
N GLY A 30 11.61 -1.34 -1.55
CA GLY A 30 10.95 -2.40 -2.32
C GLY A 30 10.37 -3.46 -1.37
N PHE A 31 9.19 -3.95 -1.67
CA PHE A 31 8.50 -4.93 -0.85
C PHE A 31 7.68 -5.90 -1.71
N TRP A 32 7.26 -6.98 -1.07
CA TRP A 32 6.36 -7.97 -1.67
C TRP A 32 4.91 -7.66 -1.28
N MET A 33 3.99 -7.73 -2.23
CA MET A 33 2.55 -7.65 -1.97
C MET A 33 1.82 -8.85 -2.57
N GLU A 34 0.81 -9.34 -1.86
CA GLU A 34 -0.10 -10.32 -2.44
C GLU A 34 -1.04 -9.66 -3.45
N VAL A 35 -1.41 -10.42 -4.49
CA VAL A 35 -2.31 -9.94 -5.55
C VAL A 35 -3.77 -9.99 -5.10
N SER A 36 -4.07 -10.82 -4.10
CA SER A 36 -5.40 -11.02 -3.54
C SER A 36 -5.40 -10.85 -2.03
N ALA A 37 -6.54 -10.43 -1.48
CA ALA A 37 -6.77 -10.47 -0.05
C ALA A 37 -6.71 -11.91 0.47
N VAL A 38 -6.32 -12.07 1.74
CA VAL A 38 -6.31 -13.37 2.44
C VAL A 38 -7.73 -13.91 2.54
N THR A 39 -7.93 -15.18 2.22
CA THR A 39 -9.24 -15.83 2.34
C THR A 39 -9.40 -16.57 3.67
N ASN A 40 -10.64 -16.87 4.07
CA ASN A 40 -10.90 -17.68 5.28
C ASN A 40 -10.18 -19.04 5.23
N ARG A 41 -10.14 -19.66 4.04
CA ARG A 41 -9.42 -20.92 3.85
C ARG A 41 -7.93 -20.78 4.11
N ASP A 42 -7.32 -19.67 3.67
CA ASP A 42 -5.90 -19.41 3.88
C ASP A 42 -5.60 -19.15 5.36
N PHE A 43 -6.53 -18.51 6.08
CA PHE A 43 -6.42 -18.25 7.51
C PHE A 43 -6.58 -19.53 8.37
N GLU A 44 -7.53 -20.40 8.02
CA GLU A 44 -7.76 -21.67 8.73
C GLU A 44 -6.62 -22.67 8.56
N CYS A 45 -5.86 -22.55 7.46
CA CYS A 45 -4.70 -23.39 7.15
C CYS A 45 -3.36 -22.77 7.61
N ALA A 46 -3.39 -21.64 8.32
CA ALA A 46 -2.21 -20.92 8.83
C ALA A 46 -1.68 -21.50 10.15
#